data_AF-A0A9P5SZP1-F1
#
_entry.id   AF-A0A9P5SZP1-F1
#
_cell.length_a   1.000
_cell.length_b   1.000
_cell.length_c   1.000
_cell.angle_alpha   90.00
_cell.angle_beta   90.00
_cell.angle_gamma   90.00
#
_symmetry.space_group_name_H-M   'P 1'
#
loop_
_entity.id
_entity.type
_entity.pdbx_description
1 polymer ?
#
loop_
_entity_poly.entity_id
_entity_poly.type
_entity_poly.pdbx_seq_one_letter_code
_entity_poly.pdbx_strand_id
1 'polypeptide(L)'
;MHKYGRDKGPKYSLSASRAKAPATQQCQKCLEFGHYTYDCKAERVYKPRPTRTQQLKKPIKRPQVEVPEEFLPKKKGLAAKILKEKDDKKKKSKKKKKK
;
A
#
# COMPACT_ATOMS: atom_id res chain seq x y z
N MET A 1 26.68 30.45 3.96
CA MET A 1 25.61 29.47 3.69
C MET A 1 26.08 28.09 4.14
N HIS A 2 25.86 27.78 5.42
CA HIS A 2 26.11 26.46 6.01
C HIS A 2 25.02 25.47 5.53
N LYS A 3 25.27 24.15 5.62
CA LYS A 3 24.32 23.07 6.01
C LYS A 3 24.44 21.76 5.21
N TYR A 4 25.65 21.27 4.95
CA TYR A 4 25.84 19.81 4.91
C TYR A 4 26.49 19.42 6.23
N GLY A 5 25.64 19.18 7.23
CA GLY A 5 26.04 18.67 8.53
C GLY A 5 26.73 17.33 8.34
N ARG A 6 28.03 17.28 8.60
CA ARG A 6 28.77 16.03 8.70
C ARG A 6 28.52 15.51 10.11
N ASP A 7 27.31 15.00 10.34
CA ASP A 7 26.90 14.41 11.60
C ASP A 7 27.83 13.23 11.86
N LYS A 8 28.80 13.43 12.76
CA LYS A 8 29.69 12.37 13.22
C LYS A 8 28.81 11.39 13.99
N GLY A 9 28.35 10.35 13.28
CA GLY A 9 27.52 9.30 13.84
C GLY A 9 28.15 8.66 15.09
N PRO A 10 27.33 7.96 15.89
CA PRO A 10 27.75 7.46 17.20
C PRO A 10 29.00 6.58 17.06
N LYS A 11 30.07 6.97 17.77
CA LYS A 11 31.28 6.16 17.91
C LYS A 11 30.93 5.00 18.83
N TYR A 12 30.67 3.83 18.26
CA TYR A 12 30.47 2.62 19.04
C TYR A 12 31.75 2.33 19.84
N SER A 13 31.59 2.15 21.14
CA SER A 13 32.66 1.83 22.08
C SER A 13 33.29 0.49 21.71
N LEU A 14 34.63 0.46 21.62
CA LEU A 14 35.42 -0.69 21.21
C LEU A 14 35.62 -1.73 22.35
N SER A 15 34.60 -1.96 23.17
CA SER A 15 34.72 -2.85 24.33
C SER A 15 33.48 -3.73 24.50
N ALA A 16 33.41 -4.80 23.70
CA ALA A 16 32.55 -5.93 23.97
C ALA A 16 33.26 -7.20 23.52
N SER A 17 34.04 -7.75 24.44
CA SER A 17 34.71 -9.03 24.38
C SER A 17 33.75 -10.12 23.86
N ARG A 18 34.00 -10.64 22.65
CA ARG A 18 33.39 -11.85 22.03
C ARG A 18 31.93 -12.15 22.44
N ALA A 19 31.06 -11.15 22.43
CA ALA A 19 29.63 -11.39 22.62
C ALA A 19 29.14 -12.20 21.42
N LYS A 20 28.43 -13.31 21.66
CA LYS A 20 27.73 -14.04 20.60
C LYS A 20 26.72 -13.07 19.98
N ALA A 21 26.67 -12.99 18.65
CA ALA A 21 25.70 -12.13 17.99
C ALA A 21 24.28 -12.57 18.41
N PRO A 22 23.39 -11.63 18.78
CA PRO A 22 22.01 -11.98 19.06
C PRO A 22 21.35 -12.54 17.79
N ALA A 23 20.35 -13.41 17.95
CA ALA A 23 19.66 -14.07 16.83
C ALA A 23 19.01 -13.09 15.84
N THR A 24 18.78 -11.84 16.24
CA THR A 24 18.24 -10.77 15.40
C THR A 24 19.30 -10.04 14.56
N GLN A 25 20.60 -10.23 14.83
CA GLN A 25 21.66 -9.58 14.06
C GLN A 25 21.81 -10.24 12.70
N GLN A 26 21.67 -9.43 11.65
CA GLN A 26 21.82 -9.83 10.26
C GLN A 26 23.20 -9.44 9.73
N CYS A 27 23.93 -10.40 9.19
CA CYS A 27 25.22 -10.17 8.59
C CYS A 27 25.09 -9.41 7.25
N GLN A 28 25.80 -8.29 7.08
CA GLN A 28 25.80 -7.52 5.83
C GLN A 28 26.52 -8.20 4.65
N LYS A 29 27.32 -9.25 4.90
CA LYS A 29 28.04 -9.98 3.84
C LYS A 29 27.18 -11.06 3.19
N CYS A 30 26.60 -11.95 3.99
CA CYS A 30 25.80 -13.08 3.50
C CYS A 30 24.28 -12.91 3.68
N LEU A 31 23.84 -11.90 4.44
CA LEU A 31 22.43 -11.61 4.74
C LEU A 31 21.72 -12.67 5.62
N GLU A 32 22.48 -13.58 6.24
CA GLU A 32 21.99 -14.53 7.25
C GLU A 32 22.04 -13.95 8.66
N PHE A 33 21.32 -14.59 9.59
CA PHE A 33 21.23 -14.17 10.98
C PHE A 33 22.20 -14.94 11.90
N GLY A 34 22.50 -14.38 13.07
CA GLY A 34 23.18 -15.10 14.16
C GLY A 34 24.71 -14.98 14.18
N HIS A 35 25.29 -14.11 13.37
CA HIS A 35 26.72 -13.77 13.44
C HIS A 35 26.98 -12.31 13.02
N TYR A 36 28.10 -11.77 13.49
CA TYR A 36 28.58 -10.47 13.06
C TYR A 36 29.35 -10.57 11.74
N THR A 37 29.45 -9.45 11.02
CA THR A 37 30.12 -9.37 9.71
C THR A 37 31.60 -9.77 9.73
N TYR A 38 32.26 -9.65 10.88
CA TYR A 38 33.66 -10.01 11.06
C TYR A 38 33.88 -11.54 11.17
N ASP A 39 32.91 -12.29 11.69
CA ASP A 39 32.98 -13.76 11.82
C ASP A 39 32.42 -14.51 10.59
N CYS A 40 31.89 -13.77 9.60
CA CYS A 40 31.25 -14.35 8.43
C CYS A 40 32.27 -15.04 7.51
N LYS A 41 32.10 -16.35 7.33
CA LYS A 41 32.92 -17.20 6.43
C LYS A 41 32.27 -17.42 5.06
N ALA A 42 31.00 -17.05 4.91
CA ALA A 42 30.27 -17.23 3.66
C ALA A 42 30.71 -16.19 2.61
N GLU A 43 30.62 -16.58 1.33
CA GLU A 43 30.87 -15.67 0.22
C GLU A 43 29.81 -14.57 0.13
N ARG A 44 30.18 -13.44 -0.47
CA ARG A 44 29.29 -12.29 -0.59
C ARG A 44 28.21 -12.57 -1.62
N VAL A 45 27.00 -12.85 -1.15
CA VAL A 45 25.84 -13.07 -2.02
C VAL A 45 25.32 -11.73 -2.53
N TYR A 46 25.43 -11.49 -3.84
CA TYR A 46 24.76 -10.37 -4.48
C TYR A 46 23.29 -10.73 -4.76
N LYS A 47 22.36 -10.07 -4.07
CA LYS A 47 20.93 -10.15 -4.39
C LYS A 47 20.61 -9.05 -5.41
N PRO A 48 20.25 -9.39 -6.68
CA PRO A 48 19.97 -8.39 -7.68
C PRO A 48 18.76 -7.56 -7.27
N ARG A 49 18.92 -6.25 -7.28
CA ARG A 49 17.82 -5.33 -7.01
C ARG A 49 16.98 -5.22 -8.29
N PRO A 50 15.65 -5.44 -8.23
CA PRO A 50 14.83 -5.38 -9.43
C PRO A 50 14.88 -3.97 -10.03
N THR A 51 15.06 -3.90 -11.36
CA THR A 51 15.11 -2.62 -12.07
C THR A 51 13.76 -1.91 -12.03
N ARG A 52 13.75 -0.59 -12.22
CA ARG A 52 12.52 0.21 -12.25
C ARG A 52 11.51 -0.34 -13.26
N THR A 53 11.95 -0.77 -14.43
CA THR A 53 11.09 -1.39 -15.46
C THR A 53 10.55 -2.74 -15.01
N GLN A 54 11.36 -3.56 -14.33
CA GLN A 54 10.92 -4.84 -13.76
C GLN A 54 9.89 -4.66 -12.63
N GLN A 55 9.98 -3.57 -11.87
CA GLN A 55 9.00 -3.22 -10.84
C GLN A 55 7.67 -2.79 -11.47
N LEU A 56 7.70 -1.94 -12.50
CA LEU A 56 6.50 -1.44 -13.19
C LEU A 56 5.72 -2.54 -13.94
N LYS A 57 6.40 -3.63 -14.36
CA LYS A 57 5.75 -4.80 -14.96
C LYS A 57 4.87 -5.57 -13.98
N LYS A 58 5.04 -5.39 -12.65
CA LYS A 58 4.18 -6.03 -11.66
C LYS A 58 2.88 -5.24 -11.55
N PRO A 59 1.71 -5.82 -11.89
CA PRO A 59 0.44 -5.12 -11.73
C PRO A 59 0.22 -4.82 -10.26
N ILE A 60 0.05 -3.54 -9.93
CA ILE A 60 -0.31 -3.11 -8.58
C ILE A 60 -1.70 -3.67 -8.31
N LYS A 61 -1.81 -4.60 -7.35
CA LYS A 61 -3.11 -5.07 -6.86
C LYS A 61 -3.84 -3.85 -6.32
N ARG A 62 -4.92 -3.44 -6.99
CA ARG A 62 -5.77 -2.37 -6.49
C ARG A 62 -6.38 -2.87 -5.18
N PRO A 63 -6.27 -2.14 -4.06
CA PRO A 63 -7.01 -2.50 -2.87
C PRO A 63 -8.50 -2.50 -3.24
N GLN A 64 -9.19 -3.60 -2.95
CA GLN A 64 -10.64 -3.64 -3.05
C GLN A 64 -11.18 -2.83 -1.88
N VAL A 65 -11.55 -1.58 -2.14
CA VAL A 65 -12.28 -0.78 -1.17
C VAL A 65 -13.72 -1.27 -1.21
N GLU A 66 -14.24 -1.73 -0.08
CA GLU A 66 -15.67 -1.97 0.09
C GLU A 66 -16.37 -0.61 -0.02
N VAL A 67 -16.98 -0.37 -1.18
CA VAL A 67 -17.72 0.87 -1.44
C VAL A 67 -19.10 0.72 -0.79
N PRO A 68 -19.49 1.59 0.16
CA PRO A 68 -20.82 1.56 0.75
C PRO A 68 -21.91 1.67 -0.34
N GLU A 69 -23.04 1.01 -0.13
CA GLU A 69 -24.15 0.90 -1.10
C GLU A 69 -24.67 2.26 -1.59
N GLU A 70 -24.44 3.33 -0.84
CA GLU A 70 -24.80 4.70 -1.22
C GLU A 70 -24.02 5.24 -2.43
N PHE A 71 -22.78 4.78 -2.62
CA PHE A 71 -21.89 5.20 -3.71
C PHE A 71 -21.97 4.27 -4.92
N LEU A 72 -22.72 3.15 -4.82
CA LEU A 72 -23.00 2.31 -5.96
C LEU A 72 -23.92 3.08 -6.93
N PRO A 73 -23.63 3.11 -8.24
CA PRO A 73 -24.47 3.81 -9.20
C PRO A 73 -25.86 3.17 -9.20
N LYS A 74 -26.83 3.85 -8.56
CA LYS A 74 -28.23 3.42 -8.53
C LYS A 74 -28.68 3.24 -9.99
N LYS A 75 -29.05 2.00 -10.36
CA LYS A 75 -29.44 1.58 -11.73
C LYS A 75 -30.54 2.43 -12.39
N LYS A 76 -31.23 3.29 -11.63
CA LYS A 76 -32.23 4.24 -12.11
C LYS A 76 -31.90 5.62 -11.54
N GLY A 77 -31.42 6.51 -12.40
CA GLY A 77 -31.13 7.90 -12.04
C GLY A 77 -32.39 8.67 -11.62
N LEU A 78 -32.19 9.86 -11.06
CA LEU A 78 -33.28 10.75 -10.61
C LEU A 78 -34.32 11.03 -11.71
N ALA A 79 -33.88 11.13 -12.97
CA ALA A 79 -34.74 11.34 -14.13
C ALA A 79 -35.85 10.26 -14.27
N ALA A 80 -35.53 8.99 -14.01
CA ALA A 80 -36.49 7.90 -14.10
C ALA A 80 -37.57 7.98 -13.00
N LYS A 81 -37.24 8.54 -11.84
CA LYS A 81 -38.21 8.78 -10.74
C LYS A 81 -39.17 9.91 -11.09
N ILE A 82 -38.64 11.02 -11.62
CA ILE A 82 -39.43 12.20 -12.00
C ILE A 82 -40.42 11.86 -13.11
N LEU A 83 -40.02 11.07 -14.11
CA LEU A 83 -40.89 10.63 -15.20
C LEU A 83 -42.06 9.77 -14.69
N LYS A 84 -41.79 8.80 -13.82
CA LYS A 84 -42.84 7.95 -13.22
C LYS A 84 -43.87 8.77 -12.44
N GLU A 85 -43.42 9.70 -11.61
CA GLU A 85 -44.33 10.52 -10.79
C GLU A 85 -45.26 11.40 -11.67
N LYS A 86 -44.74 11.94 -12.78
CA LYS A 86 -45.53 12.70 -13.74
C LYS A 86 -46.57 11.82 -14.45
N ASP A 87 -46.20 10.61 -14.86
CA ASP A 87 -47.15 9.67 -15.48
C ASP A 87 -48.27 9.24 -14.51
N ASP A 88 -47.92 8.98 -13.25
CA ASP A 88 -48.91 8.61 -12.24
C ASP A 88 -49.86 9.78 -11.92
N LYS A 89 -49.37 11.02 -11.89
CA LYS A 89 -50.22 12.23 -11.79
C LYS A 89 -51.16 12.36 -12.99
N LYS A 90 -50.68 12.14 -14.21
CA LYS A 90 -51.52 12.16 -15.43
C LYS A 90 -52.58 11.05 -15.42
N LYS A 91 -52.26 9.85 -14.96
CA LYS A 91 -53.23 8.75 -14.83
C LYS A 91 -54.30 9.07 -13.79
N LYS A 92 -53.92 9.63 -12.64
CA LYS A 92 -54.86 10.06 -11.58
C LYS A 92 -55.82 11.15 -12.06
N SER A 93 -55.35 12.16 -12.79
CA SER A 93 -56.21 13.24 -13.31
C SER A 93 -57.19 12.72 -14.37
N LYS A 94 -56.75 11.84 -15.28
CA LYS A 94 -57.63 11.18 -16.26
C LYS A 94 -58.70 10.32 -15.60
N LYS A 95 -58.34 9.56 -14.55
CA LYS A 95 -59.30 8.73 -13.80
C LYS A 95 -60.35 9.59 -13.07
N LYS A 96 -59.95 10.75 -12.52
CA LYS A 96 -60.89 11.71 -11.91
C LYS A 96 -61.82 12.37 -12.90
N LYS A 97 -61.40 12.61 -14.15
CA LYS A 97 -62.25 13.17 -15.22
C LYS A 97 -63.24 12.17 -15.83
N LYS A 98 -62.99 10.87 -15.68
CA LYS A 98 -63.85 9.78 -16.17
C LYS A 98 -64.90 9.32 -15.15
N LYS A 99 -64.87 9.86 -13.94
CA LYS A 99 -65.83 9.61 -12.86
C LYS A 99 -66.69 10.85 -12.72
#